data_AF-A0A927SL33-F1
#
_entry.id   AF-A0A927SL33-F1
#
_cell.length_a   1.000
_cell.length_b   1.000
_cell.length_c   1.000
_cell.angle_alpha   90.00
_cell.angle_beta   90.00
_cell.angle_gamma   90.00
#
_symmetry.space_group_name_H-M   'P 1'
#
loop_
_entity.id
_entity.type
_entity.pdbx_description
1 polymer ?
#
loop_
_entity_poly.entity_id
_entity_poly.type
_entity_poly.pdbx_seq_one_letter_code
_entity_poly.pdbx_strand_id
1 'polypeptide(L)'
;MNLNKLFSNMSDMRTRYALRLVGRVMVLMIGLLFCIYDPGQFDVLRGTNFFRSFTWLHLLWGIWVIDMAAQLFPLKAHISLGSQKLWKMRFHPLKEKFSAEALKKHILSTTRAAYKVMLVWILLIAAIGILYYQGVMSDIALFMTTVIFYVCDLICVLIWCPFRLMMGNRCCTTCRIFNWDHLMMFSPLLFFPTVYCWSLLALSIASWLVWEIFVFLHPERFWEGANAALTCASCTDKLCTQYCRKLRPKKDATH
;
A
#
# COMPACT_ATOMS: atom_id res chain seq x y z
N MET A 1 -0.55 -27.27 -12.16
CA MET A 1 0.19 -26.08 -12.65
C MET A 1 1.37 -25.84 -11.72
N ASN A 2 2.61 -25.96 -12.21
CA ASN A 2 3.80 -26.03 -11.37
C ASN A 2 4.22 -24.61 -10.91
N LEU A 3 3.86 -24.21 -9.68
CA LEU A 3 4.12 -22.86 -9.13
C LEU A 3 5.59 -22.43 -9.29
N ASN A 4 6.54 -23.37 -9.17
CA ASN A 4 7.97 -23.11 -9.35
C ASN A 4 8.33 -22.57 -10.75
N LYS A 5 7.62 -23.01 -11.80
CA LYS A 5 7.87 -22.53 -13.17
C LYS A 5 7.35 -21.10 -13.38
N LEU A 6 6.28 -20.71 -12.68
CA LEU A 6 5.70 -19.35 -12.73
C LEU A 6 6.61 -18.31 -12.05
N PHE A 7 7.26 -18.69 -10.95
CA PHE A 7 8.16 -17.81 -10.17
C PHE A 7 9.59 -17.73 -10.71
N SER A 8 10.05 -18.73 -11.48
CA SER A 8 11.44 -18.83 -11.97
C SER A 8 11.95 -17.63 -12.80
N ASN A 9 11.05 -16.86 -13.43
CA ASN A 9 11.38 -15.69 -14.26
C ASN A 9 11.11 -14.33 -13.57
N MET A 10 10.78 -14.32 -12.28
CA MET A 10 10.42 -13.09 -11.54
C MET A 10 11.54 -12.65 -10.58
N SER A 11 11.63 -11.34 -10.30
CA SER A 11 12.54 -10.83 -9.26
C SER A 11 12.11 -11.31 -7.88
N ASP A 12 13.06 -11.48 -6.96
CA ASP A 12 12.80 -11.92 -5.58
C ASP A 12 11.72 -11.08 -4.88
N MET A 13 11.73 -9.76 -5.09
CA MET A 13 10.72 -8.86 -4.54
C MET A 13 9.33 -9.10 -5.14
N ARG A 14 9.24 -9.34 -6.45
CA ARG A 14 7.95 -9.64 -7.10
C ARG A 14 7.41 -10.99 -6.65
N THR A 15 8.25 -12.00 -6.51
CA THR A 15 7.88 -13.31 -5.96
C THR A 15 7.35 -13.17 -4.54
N ARG A 16 8.02 -12.40 -3.67
CA ARG A 16 7.52 -12.10 -2.32
C ARG A 16 6.17 -11.41 -2.32
N TYR A 17 5.97 -10.39 -3.16
CA TYR A 17 4.69 -9.69 -3.26
C TYR A 17 3.58 -10.60 -3.81
N ALA A 18 3.89 -11.48 -4.76
CA ALA A 18 2.94 -12.45 -5.27
C ALA A 18 2.57 -13.52 -4.22
N LEU A 19 3.54 -13.99 -3.42
CA LEU A 19 3.27 -14.87 -2.27
C LEU A 19 2.41 -14.16 -1.22
N ARG A 20 2.68 -12.88 -0.93
CA ARG A 20 1.81 -12.06 -0.08
C ARG A 20 0.40 -12.02 -0.66
N LEU A 21 0.23 -11.78 -1.97
CA LEU A 21 -1.09 -11.74 -2.61
C LEU A 21 -1.85 -13.07 -2.43
N VAL A 22 -1.20 -14.21 -2.62
CA VAL A 22 -1.80 -15.52 -2.33
C VAL A 22 -2.24 -15.59 -0.87
N GLY A 23 -1.39 -15.15 0.07
CA GLY A 23 -1.72 -15.01 1.49
C GLY A 23 -2.97 -14.16 1.74
N ARG A 24 -3.05 -12.98 1.14
CA ARG A 24 -4.18 -12.05 1.32
C ARG A 24 -5.47 -12.61 0.71
N VAL A 25 -5.38 -13.28 -0.44
CA VAL A 25 -6.53 -13.98 -1.03
C VAL A 25 -7.01 -15.12 -0.11
N MET A 26 -6.10 -15.88 0.52
CA MET A 26 -6.48 -16.88 1.52
C MET A 26 -7.20 -16.25 2.71
N VAL A 27 -6.72 -15.10 3.22
CA VAL A 27 -7.41 -14.35 4.30
C VAL A 27 -8.82 -13.95 3.87
N LEU A 28 -9.01 -13.44 2.65
CA LEU A 28 -10.34 -13.11 2.12
C LEU A 28 -11.24 -14.36 2.05
N MET A 29 -10.74 -15.47 1.52
CA MET A 29 -11.50 -16.72 1.44
C MET A 29 -11.89 -17.25 2.82
N ILE A 30 -10.97 -17.22 3.79
CA ILE A 30 -11.23 -17.61 5.18
C ILE A 30 -12.30 -16.70 5.81
N GLY A 31 -12.20 -15.38 5.61
CA GLY A 31 -13.20 -14.43 6.08
C GLY A 31 -14.59 -14.70 5.49
N LEU A 32 -14.67 -15.00 4.19
CA LEU A 32 -15.93 -15.39 3.53
C LEU A 32 -16.50 -16.69 4.08
N LEU A 33 -15.66 -17.70 4.32
CA LEU A 33 -16.08 -18.96 4.93
C LEU A 33 -16.64 -18.72 6.34
N PHE A 34 -15.99 -17.90 7.16
CA PHE A 34 -16.53 -17.56 8.48
C PHE A 34 -17.83 -16.75 8.40
N CYS A 35 -17.99 -15.88 7.41
CA CYS A 35 -19.27 -15.18 7.20
C CYS A 35 -20.44 -16.15 6.95
N ILE A 36 -20.19 -17.33 6.37
CA ILE A 36 -21.21 -18.32 6.02
C ILE A 36 -21.40 -19.35 7.13
N TYR A 37 -20.29 -19.88 7.68
CA TYR A 37 -20.31 -21.06 8.56
C TYR A 37 -20.21 -20.73 10.06
N ASP A 38 -19.53 -19.65 10.43
CA ASP A 38 -19.39 -19.25 11.84
C ASP A 38 -19.17 -17.72 11.97
N PRO A 39 -20.26 -16.92 11.87
CA PRO A 39 -20.19 -15.48 12.05
C PRO A 39 -19.72 -15.07 13.46
N GLY A 40 -19.77 -15.97 14.45
CA GLY A 40 -19.34 -15.72 15.83
C GLY A 40 -17.85 -15.41 15.93
N GLN A 41 -17.03 -15.83 14.95
CA GLN A 41 -15.62 -15.44 14.90
C GLN A 41 -15.41 -13.92 14.81
N PHE A 42 -16.40 -13.17 14.33
CA PHE A 42 -16.35 -11.72 14.24
C PHE A 42 -16.77 -11.03 15.55
N ASP A 43 -17.14 -11.75 16.61
CA ASP A 43 -17.57 -11.13 17.87
C ASP A 43 -16.47 -10.33 18.56
N VAL A 44 -15.20 -10.60 18.24
CA VAL A 44 -14.05 -9.77 18.65
C VAL A 44 -14.18 -8.32 18.20
N LEU A 45 -14.89 -8.10 17.09
CA LEU A 45 -15.12 -6.79 16.52
C LEU A 45 -16.10 -5.99 17.37
N ARG A 46 -16.84 -6.60 18.29
CA ARG A 46 -17.87 -5.93 19.11
C ARG A 46 -17.33 -5.48 20.46
N GLY A 47 -17.46 -4.18 20.75
CA GLY A 47 -17.14 -3.59 22.06
C GLY A 47 -15.72 -3.91 22.55
N THR A 48 -15.64 -4.45 23.77
CA THR A 48 -14.38 -4.83 24.43
C THR A 48 -14.04 -6.33 24.32
N ASN A 49 -14.78 -7.07 23.47
CA ASN A 49 -14.57 -8.51 23.29
C ASN A 49 -13.17 -8.87 22.77
N PHE A 50 -12.45 -7.89 22.22
CA PHE A 50 -11.02 -8.00 21.90
C PHE A 50 -10.18 -8.63 23.02
N PHE A 51 -10.49 -8.36 24.29
CA PHE A 51 -9.73 -8.90 25.42
C PHE A 51 -10.32 -10.17 26.03
N ARG A 52 -11.48 -10.63 25.55
CA ARG A 52 -12.25 -11.71 26.19
C ARG A 52 -12.04 -13.07 25.55
N SER A 53 -11.92 -13.11 24.22
CA SER A 53 -11.70 -14.34 23.47
C SER A 53 -10.54 -14.14 22.50
N PHE A 54 -9.79 -15.21 22.24
CA PHE A 54 -8.78 -15.22 21.20
C PHE A 54 -9.38 -15.86 19.94
N THR A 55 -9.26 -15.17 18.81
CA THR A 55 -9.82 -15.59 17.52
C THR A 55 -8.78 -15.45 16.42
N TRP A 56 -9.07 -15.98 15.23
CA TRP A 56 -8.19 -15.81 14.07
C TRP A 56 -7.97 -14.32 13.70
N LEU A 57 -8.92 -13.45 14.04
CA LEU A 57 -8.81 -12.02 13.80
C LEU A 57 -7.68 -11.38 14.64
N HIS A 58 -7.34 -11.90 15.82
CA HIS A 58 -6.15 -11.41 16.56
C HIS A 58 -4.85 -11.68 15.82
N LEU A 59 -4.76 -12.82 15.13
CA LEU A 59 -3.60 -13.13 14.29
C LEU A 59 -3.55 -12.16 13.11
N LEU A 60 -4.69 -11.90 12.46
CA LEU A 60 -4.79 -10.94 11.37
C LEU A 60 -4.42 -9.51 11.82
N TRP A 61 -4.92 -9.09 12.97
CA TRP A 61 -4.57 -7.83 13.61
C TRP A 61 -3.06 -7.72 13.85
N GLY A 62 -2.45 -8.76 14.43
CA GLY A 62 -1.01 -8.79 14.67
C GLY A 62 -0.19 -8.67 13.39
N ILE A 63 -0.59 -9.39 12.33
CA ILE A 63 0.03 -9.29 10.99
C ILE A 63 -0.03 -7.85 10.47
N TRP A 64 -1.19 -7.21 10.55
CA TRP A 64 -1.38 -5.84 10.09
C TRP A 64 -0.61 -4.80 10.92
N VAL A 65 -0.57 -4.95 12.24
CA VAL A 65 0.21 -4.10 13.14
C VAL A 65 1.71 -4.22 12.83
N ILE A 66 2.22 -5.44 12.67
CA ILE A 66 3.62 -5.68 12.34
C ILE A 66 3.95 -5.11 10.96
N ASP A 67 3.08 -5.27 9.97
CA ASP A 67 3.29 -4.73 8.62
C ASP A 67 3.35 -3.19 8.62
N MET A 68 2.45 -2.51 9.34
CA MET A 68 2.49 -1.05 9.49
C MET A 68 3.70 -0.58 10.30
N ALA A 69 4.03 -1.26 11.41
CA ALA A 69 5.20 -0.93 12.22
C ALA A 69 6.49 -1.10 11.41
N ALA A 70 6.58 -2.13 10.56
CA ALA A 70 7.73 -2.34 9.70
C ALA A 70 7.94 -1.20 8.69
N GLN A 71 6.90 -0.46 8.30
CA GLN A 71 7.05 0.73 7.47
C GLN A 71 7.52 1.96 8.25
N LEU A 72 7.12 2.07 9.51
CA LEU A 72 7.53 3.16 10.41
C LEU A 72 8.99 3.05 10.86
N PHE A 73 9.54 1.84 10.90
CA PHE A 73 10.92 1.59 11.29
C PHE A 73 11.80 1.21 10.08
N PRO A 74 13.10 1.57 10.08
CA PRO A 74 14.01 1.28 8.97
C PRO A 74 14.46 -0.18 8.93
N LEU A 75 13.53 -1.13 8.74
CA LEU A 75 13.82 -2.56 8.60
C LEU A 75 14.34 -2.86 7.18
N LYS A 76 15.63 -3.20 7.07
CA LYS A 76 16.38 -3.28 5.80
C LYS A 76 15.96 -4.41 4.85
N ALA A 77 15.21 -5.43 5.28
CA ALA A 77 15.24 -6.72 4.59
C ALA A 77 14.03 -7.05 3.66
N HIS A 78 12.83 -6.48 3.87
CA HIS A 78 11.62 -7.08 3.27
C HIS A 78 10.58 -6.11 2.70
N ILE A 79 10.95 -4.86 2.42
CA ILE A 79 10.03 -3.80 1.96
C ILE A 79 10.48 -3.29 0.59
N SER A 80 9.52 -2.96 -0.28
CA SER A 80 9.84 -2.40 -1.60
C SER A 80 10.59 -1.07 -1.52
N LEU A 81 11.37 -0.82 -2.56
CA LEU A 81 12.08 0.44 -2.80
C LEU A 81 11.13 1.65 -2.80
N GLY A 82 9.86 1.43 -3.15
CA GLY A 82 8.78 2.42 -3.06
C GLY A 82 8.58 2.96 -1.65
N SER A 83 8.54 2.13 -0.60
CA SER A 83 8.42 2.61 0.79
C SER A 83 9.78 3.01 1.38
N GLN A 84 10.88 2.42 0.91
CA GLN A 84 12.22 2.72 1.46
C GLN A 84 12.72 4.13 1.12
N LYS A 85 12.13 4.82 0.15
CA LYS A 85 12.52 6.19 -0.24
C LYS A 85 12.33 7.22 0.87
N LEU A 86 11.56 6.88 1.91
CA LEU A 86 11.46 7.64 3.14
C LEU A 86 12.83 7.87 3.79
N TRP A 87 13.69 6.84 3.76
CA TRP A 87 14.90 6.76 4.54
C TRP A 87 16.13 7.28 3.80
N LYS A 88 16.96 8.05 4.51
CA LYS A 88 18.25 8.59 4.00
C LYS A 88 19.17 7.49 3.48
N MET A 89 19.11 6.28 4.05
CA MET A 89 19.93 5.14 3.61
C MET A 89 19.73 4.74 2.15
N ARG A 90 18.59 5.11 1.54
CA ARG A 90 18.27 4.82 0.13
C ARG A 90 18.31 6.06 -0.76
N PHE A 91 18.80 7.19 -0.22
CA PHE A 91 19.00 8.40 -1.01
C PHE A 91 20.38 8.38 -1.65
N HIS A 92 20.40 8.27 -2.98
CA HIS A 92 21.62 8.34 -3.78
C HIS A 92 21.58 9.61 -4.61
N PRO A 93 22.28 10.69 -4.20
CA PRO A 93 22.26 11.95 -4.93
C PRO A 93 22.85 11.76 -6.33
N LEU A 94 22.22 12.37 -7.33
CA LEU A 94 22.80 12.47 -8.66
C LEU A 94 24.01 13.40 -8.64
N LYS A 95 25.02 13.10 -9.47
CA LYS A 95 26.27 13.88 -9.57
C LYS A 95 26.03 15.29 -10.13
N GLU A 96 24.97 15.46 -10.93
CA GLU A 96 24.58 16.75 -11.48
C GLU A 96 23.70 17.53 -10.48
N LYS A 97 23.96 18.83 -10.33
CA LYS A 97 23.12 19.72 -9.53
C LYS A 97 21.74 19.80 -10.17
N PHE A 98 20.72 19.33 -9.47
CA PHE A 98 19.33 19.45 -9.93
C PHE A 98 18.82 20.89 -9.72
N SER A 99 17.99 21.39 -10.63
CA SER A 99 17.34 22.70 -10.48
C SER A 99 16.30 22.64 -9.36
N ALA A 100 16.40 23.58 -8.41
CA ALA A 100 15.41 23.74 -7.34
C ALA A 100 14.00 24.04 -7.88
N GLU A 101 13.90 24.71 -9.03
CA GLU A 101 12.64 25.01 -9.71
C GLU A 101 11.99 23.74 -10.26
N ALA A 102 12.79 22.84 -10.84
CA ALA A 102 12.32 21.56 -11.34
C ALA A 102 11.79 20.67 -10.20
N LEU A 103 12.49 20.66 -9.05
CA LEU A 103 12.02 19.97 -7.84
C LEU A 103 10.70 20.55 -7.35
N LYS A 104 10.59 21.88 -7.22
CA LYS A 104 9.35 22.56 -6.78
C LYS A 104 8.17 22.24 -7.72
N LYS A 105 8.40 22.31 -9.04
CA LYS A 105 7.38 21.95 -10.05
C LYS A 105 6.97 20.49 -9.94
N HIS A 106 7.91 19.58 -9.70
CA HIS A 106 7.62 18.18 -9.48
C HIS A 106 6.72 17.96 -8.27
N ILE A 107 7.10 18.51 -7.11
CA ILE A 107 6.31 18.40 -5.87
C ILE A 107 4.89 18.91 -6.11
N LEU A 108 4.72 20.14 -6.63
CA LEU A 108 3.40 20.72 -6.89
C LEU A 108 2.54 19.84 -7.81
N SER A 109 3.13 19.29 -8.87
CA SER A 109 2.42 18.40 -9.79
C SER A 109 1.96 17.12 -9.10
N THR A 110 2.82 16.52 -8.27
CA THR A 110 2.52 15.26 -7.56
C THR A 110 1.55 15.46 -6.40
N THR A 111 1.65 16.57 -5.68
CA THR A 111 0.71 16.94 -4.60
C THR A 111 -0.67 17.22 -5.16
N ARG A 112 -0.78 17.93 -6.29
CA ARG A 112 -2.08 18.16 -6.94
C ARG A 112 -2.74 16.84 -7.38
N ALA A 113 -1.97 15.92 -7.93
CA ALA A 113 -2.48 14.60 -8.30
C ALA A 113 -2.87 13.76 -7.08
N ALA A 114 -2.05 13.77 -6.02
CA ALA A 114 -2.36 13.11 -4.75
C ALA A 114 -3.64 13.66 -4.10
N TYR A 115 -3.86 14.97 -4.16
CA TYR A 115 -5.09 15.60 -3.66
C TYR A 115 -6.34 15.13 -4.40
N LYS A 116 -6.28 14.98 -5.74
CA LYS A 116 -7.39 14.39 -6.50
C LYS A 116 -7.71 12.97 -6.04
N VAL A 117 -6.68 12.15 -5.80
CA VAL A 117 -6.85 10.80 -5.27
C VAL A 117 -7.47 10.82 -3.88
N MET A 118 -7.01 11.71 -3.00
CA MET A 118 -7.57 11.88 -1.66
C MET A 118 -9.05 12.26 -1.71
N LEU A 119 -9.45 13.21 -2.58
CA LEU A 119 -10.85 13.60 -2.74
C LEU A 119 -11.73 12.44 -3.19
N VAL A 120 -11.31 11.69 -4.21
CA VAL A 120 -12.05 10.50 -4.67
C VAL A 120 -12.16 9.47 -3.55
N TRP A 121 -11.11 9.29 -2.76
CA TRP A 121 -11.11 8.37 -1.63
C TRP A 121 -12.07 8.81 -0.53
N ILE A 122 -12.06 10.09 -0.14
CA ILE A 122 -12.99 10.65 0.85
C ILE A 122 -14.44 10.46 0.39
N LEU A 123 -14.74 10.70 -0.89
CA LEU A 123 -16.08 10.46 -1.44
C LEU A 123 -16.49 8.98 -1.37
N LEU A 124 -15.57 8.06 -1.65
CA LEU A 124 -15.81 6.62 -1.52
C LEU A 124 -16.09 6.21 -0.07
N ILE A 125 -15.29 6.70 0.88
CA ILE A 125 -15.48 6.41 2.30
C ILE A 125 -16.76 7.05 2.85
N ALA A 126 -17.11 8.26 2.41
CA ALA A 126 -18.38 8.88 2.73
C ALA A 126 -19.56 8.05 2.23
N ALA A 127 -19.49 7.54 0.99
CA ALA A 127 -20.53 6.66 0.44
C ALA A 127 -20.68 5.35 1.23
N ILE A 128 -19.56 4.71 1.60
CA ILE A 128 -19.56 3.51 2.46
C ILE A 128 -20.18 3.83 3.84
N GLY A 129 -19.81 4.97 4.43
CA GLY A 129 -20.38 5.42 5.70
C GLY A 129 -21.90 5.63 5.64
N ILE A 130 -22.39 6.27 4.57
CA ILE A 130 -23.83 6.45 4.35
C ILE A 130 -24.55 5.09 4.27
N LEU A 131 -24.01 4.13 3.50
CA LEU A 131 -24.59 2.79 3.39
C LEU A 131 -24.60 2.05 4.74
N TYR A 132 -23.57 2.24 5.56
CA TYR A 132 -23.50 1.67 6.91
C TYR A 132 -24.55 2.28 7.84
N TYR A 133 -24.67 3.61 7.91
CA TYR A 133 -25.66 4.27 8.77
C TYR A 133 -27.11 4.05 8.32
N GLN A 134 -27.34 3.77 7.03
CA GLN A 134 -28.64 3.35 6.52
C GLN A 134 -28.99 1.88 6.86
N GLY A 135 -28.08 1.14 7.49
CA GLY A 135 -28.27 -0.27 7.86
C GLY A 135 -28.16 -1.24 6.68
N VAL A 136 -27.73 -0.78 5.51
CA VAL A 136 -27.51 -1.64 4.32
C VAL A 136 -26.28 -2.53 4.52
N MET A 137 -25.26 -2.02 5.22
CA MET A 137 -24.05 -2.77 5.57
C MET A 137 -24.03 -3.11 7.07
N SER A 138 -23.80 -4.38 7.39
CA SER A 138 -23.52 -4.81 8.77
C SER A 138 -22.05 -4.56 9.15
N ASP A 139 -21.73 -4.65 10.45
CA ASP A 139 -20.35 -4.53 10.96
C ASP A 139 -19.39 -5.51 10.27
N ILE A 140 -19.85 -6.75 10.05
CA ILE A 140 -19.10 -7.79 9.34
C ILE A 140 -18.86 -7.36 7.89
N ALA A 141 -19.87 -6.85 7.19
CA ALA A 141 -19.73 -6.39 5.81
C ALA A 141 -18.75 -5.20 5.70
N LEU A 142 -18.79 -4.28 6.66
CA LEU A 142 -17.85 -3.16 6.72
C LEU A 142 -16.41 -3.65 6.96
N PHE A 143 -16.21 -4.61 7.86
CA PHE A 143 -14.91 -5.23 8.08
C PHE A 143 -14.41 -6.00 6.83
N MET A 144 -15.28 -6.77 6.18
CA MET A 144 -14.93 -7.49 4.96
C MET A 144 -14.58 -6.55 3.80
N THR A 145 -15.13 -5.33 3.78
CA THR A 145 -14.72 -4.28 2.83
C THR A 145 -13.24 -3.90 3.03
N THR A 146 -12.78 -3.76 4.27
CA THR A 146 -11.35 -3.57 4.59
C THR A 146 -10.49 -4.74 4.10
N VAL A 147 -10.96 -5.99 4.26
CA VAL A 147 -10.25 -7.18 3.76
C VAL A 147 -10.21 -7.22 2.23
N ILE A 148 -11.27 -6.77 1.55
CA ILE A 148 -11.28 -6.62 0.09
C ILE A 148 -10.25 -5.58 -0.34
N PHE A 149 -10.22 -4.41 0.30
CA PHE A 149 -9.20 -3.38 0.02
C PHE A 149 -7.78 -3.89 0.27
N TYR A 150 -7.57 -4.73 1.30
CA TYR A 150 -6.30 -5.40 1.57
C TYR A 150 -5.85 -6.37 0.47
N VAL A 151 -6.75 -6.91 -0.36
CA VAL A 151 -6.37 -7.71 -1.53
C VAL A 151 -6.16 -6.80 -2.75
N CYS A 152 -7.06 -5.82 -2.92
CA CYS A 152 -7.06 -4.92 -4.07
C CYS A 152 -5.81 -4.04 -4.15
N ASP A 153 -5.27 -3.56 -3.03
CA ASP A 153 -4.04 -2.75 -3.01
C ASP A 153 -2.84 -3.48 -3.65
N LEU A 154 -2.69 -4.77 -3.37
CA LEU A 154 -1.56 -5.58 -3.84
C LEU A 154 -1.77 -6.02 -5.28
N ILE A 155 -3.02 -6.26 -5.68
CA ILE A 155 -3.41 -6.35 -7.09
C ILE A 155 -3.01 -5.07 -7.84
N CYS A 156 -3.27 -3.90 -7.26
CA CYS A 156 -2.91 -2.62 -7.86
C CYS A 156 -1.40 -2.47 -8.06
N VAL A 157 -0.59 -2.98 -7.12
CA VAL A 157 0.87 -2.94 -7.19
C VAL A 157 1.44 -3.94 -8.20
N LEU A 158 0.89 -5.15 -8.27
CA LEU A 158 1.44 -6.25 -9.08
C LEU A 158 0.91 -6.31 -10.52
N ILE A 159 -0.35 -5.94 -10.73
CA ILE A 159 -1.06 -6.13 -12.00
C ILE A 159 -1.27 -4.78 -12.67
N TRP A 160 -2.14 -3.94 -12.10
CA TRP A 160 -2.46 -2.62 -12.66
C TRP A 160 -3.12 -1.71 -11.63
N CYS A 161 -2.65 -0.46 -11.54
CA CYS A 161 -3.12 0.52 -10.57
C CYS A 161 -4.08 1.52 -11.21
N PRO A 162 -5.35 1.65 -10.72
CA PRO A 162 -6.32 2.59 -11.27
C PRO A 162 -5.92 4.05 -11.04
N PHE A 163 -5.19 4.35 -9.97
CA PHE A 163 -4.73 5.70 -9.66
C PHE A 163 -3.77 6.28 -10.70
N ARG A 164 -3.22 5.48 -11.62
CA ARG A 164 -2.39 5.96 -12.73
C ARG A 164 -3.14 6.90 -13.67
N LEU A 165 -4.45 6.75 -13.79
CA LEU A 165 -5.28 7.66 -14.60
C LEU A 165 -5.20 9.11 -14.06
N MET A 166 -4.96 9.28 -12.76
CA MET A 166 -4.83 10.59 -12.11
C MET A 166 -3.36 11.00 -11.89
N MET A 167 -2.48 10.04 -11.56
CA MET A 167 -1.07 10.27 -11.21
C MET A 167 -0.13 10.35 -12.43
N GLY A 168 -0.65 10.04 -13.62
CA GLY A 168 0.14 9.79 -14.83
C GLY A 168 0.77 8.40 -14.79
N ASN A 169 1.42 8.00 -15.88
CA ASN A 169 2.04 6.67 -16.07
C ASN A 169 3.29 6.41 -15.19
N ARG A 170 3.31 6.92 -13.95
CA ARG A 170 4.41 6.79 -13.00
C ARG A 170 4.53 5.37 -12.47
N CYS A 171 5.75 4.97 -12.13
CA CYS A 171 6.03 3.70 -11.47
C CYS A 171 5.72 3.79 -9.97
N CYS A 172 5.38 2.67 -9.33
CA CYS A 172 5.17 2.57 -7.88
C CYS A 172 6.36 3.11 -7.07
N THR A 173 7.60 2.93 -7.52
CA THR A 173 8.80 3.47 -6.87
C THR A 173 8.78 5.00 -6.78
N THR A 174 8.35 5.66 -7.86
CA THR A 174 8.22 7.12 -7.96
C THR A 174 6.86 7.66 -7.48
N CYS A 175 5.90 6.79 -7.16
CA CYS A 175 4.54 7.21 -6.86
C CYS A 175 4.44 7.89 -5.49
N ARG A 176 3.80 9.07 -5.42
CA ARG A 176 3.65 9.89 -4.20
C ARG A 176 2.77 9.25 -3.12
N ILE A 177 1.76 8.50 -3.55
CA ILE A 177 0.73 7.88 -2.71
C ILE A 177 1.04 6.41 -2.41
N PHE A 178 2.27 5.96 -2.66
CA PHE A 178 2.61 4.54 -2.54
C PHE A 178 2.38 3.98 -1.13
N ASN A 179 2.64 4.79 -0.10
CA ASN A 179 2.48 4.42 1.31
C ASN A 179 1.15 4.88 1.92
N TRP A 180 0.16 5.22 1.07
CA TRP A 180 -1.21 5.54 1.51
C TRP A 180 -2.09 4.28 1.59
N ASP A 181 -1.55 3.13 1.22
CA ASP A 181 -2.23 1.83 1.17
C ASP A 181 -2.90 1.47 2.50
N HIS A 182 -2.20 1.56 3.63
CA HIS A 182 -2.78 1.25 4.93
C HIS A 182 -3.89 2.23 5.34
N LEU A 183 -3.71 3.54 5.11
CA LEU A 183 -4.74 4.53 5.40
C LEU A 183 -6.00 4.26 4.59
N MET A 184 -5.83 4.03 3.28
CA MET A 184 -6.95 3.70 2.39
C MET A 184 -7.62 2.41 2.86
N MET A 185 -6.85 1.35 3.08
CA MET A 185 -7.36 0.06 3.51
C MET A 185 -8.20 0.13 4.79
N PHE A 186 -7.72 0.80 5.84
CA PHE A 186 -8.39 0.86 7.14
C PHE A 186 -9.43 1.97 7.29
N SER A 187 -9.52 2.89 6.34
CA SER A 187 -10.48 4.01 6.42
C SER A 187 -11.96 3.62 6.57
N PRO A 188 -12.48 2.48 6.04
CA PRO A 188 -13.85 2.06 6.35
C PRO A 188 -14.10 1.82 7.84
N LEU A 189 -13.06 1.47 8.61
CA LEU A 189 -13.15 1.20 10.05
C LEU A 189 -13.42 2.45 10.89
N LEU A 190 -13.37 3.65 10.29
CA LEU A 190 -13.71 4.91 10.94
C LEU A 190 -15.10 4.88 11.59
N PHE A 191 -16.07 4.24 10.92
CA PHE A 191 -17.47 4.20 11.34
C PHE A 191 -17.75 3.18 12.45
N PHE A 192 -16.75 2.39 12.85
CA PHE A 192 -16.92 1.27 13.75
C PHE A 192 -15.94 1.32 14.93
N PRO A 193 -16.34 1.98 16.05
CA PRO A 193 -15.44 2.37 17.12
C PRO A 193 -15.17 1.25 18.13
N THR A 194 -14.35 0.28 17.74
CA THR A 194 -13.89 -0.79 18.64
C THR A 194 -12.38 -0.80 18.76
N VAL A 195 -11.86 -1.39 19.85
CA VAL A 195 -10.42 -1.41 20.14
C VAL A 195 -9.62 -2.01 18.99
N TYR A 196 -10.13 -3.09 18.41
CA TYR A 196 -9.56 -3.74 17.23
C TYR A 196 -9.43 -2.75 16.06
N CYS A 197 -10.52 -2.06 15.74
CA CYS A 197 -10.61 -1.23 14.54
C CYS A 197 -9.87 0.10 14.68
N TRP A 198 -10.04 0.77 15.82
CA TRP A 198 -9.41 2.07 16.07
C TRP A 198 -7.92 1.97 16.33
N SER A 199 -7.42 0.87 16.89
CA SER A 199 -5.97 0.66 17.00
C SER A 199 -5.30 0.56 15.62
N LEU A 200 -5.91 -0.18 14.68
CA LEU A 200 -5.43 -0.28 13.31
C LEU A 200 -5.55 1.06 12.57
N LEU A 201 -6.69 1.73 12.70
CA LEU A 201 -6.90 3.04 12.08
C LEU A 201 -5.89 4.07 12.59
N ALA A 202 -5.68 4.16 13.90
CA ALA A 202 -4.71 5.07 14.50
C ALA A 202 -3.29 4.81 14.01
N LEU A 203 -2.87 3.54 13.93
CA LEU A 203 -1.55 3.19 13.42
C LEU A 203 -1.41 3.51 11.91
N SER A 204 -2.47 3.32 11.13
CA SER A 204 -2.49 3.69 9.71
C SER A 204 -2.35 5.20 9.50
N ILE A 205 -3.02 6.01 10.32
CA ILE A 205 -2.91 7.48 10.31
C ILE A 205 -1.50 7.90 10.73
N ALA A 206 -0.91 7.27 11.74
CA ALA A 206 0.46 7.54 12.15
C ALA A 206 1.47 7.23 11.04
N SER A 207 1.34 6.08 10.37
CA SER A 207 2.17 5.71 9.20
C SER A 207 2.06 6.73 8.07
N TRP A 208 0.83 7.14 7.75
CA TRP A 208 0.58 8.17 6.75
C TRP A 208 1.17 9.53 7.14
N LEU A 209 0.98 9.98 8.38
CA LEU A 209 1.51 11.26 8.87
C LEU A 209 3.04 11.31 8.78
N VAL A 210 3.72 10.25 9.23
CA VAL A 210 5.17 10.13 9.11
C VAL A 210 5.60 10.26 7.65
N TRP A 211 4.94 9.54 6.74
CA TRP A 211 5.21 9.64 5.31
C TRP A 211 5.06 11.06 4.76
N GLU A 212 3.96 11.75 5.09
CA GLU A 212 3.70 13.12 4.63
C GLU A 212 4.74 14.11 5.18
N ILE A 213 5.10 13.99 6.46
CA ILE A 213 6.12 14.82 7.11
C ILE A 213 7.46 14.69 6.38
N PHE A 214 7.89 13.47 6.06
CA PHE A 214 9.16 13.28 5.35
C PHE A 214 9.11 13.76 3.89
N VAL A 215 7.96 13.72 3.23
CA VAL A 215 7.84 14.34 1.91
C VAL A 215 8.02 15.86 2.00
N PHE A 216 7.50 16.48 3.07
CA PHE A 216 7.67 17.91 3.29
C PHE A 216 9.11 18.28 3.68
N LEU A 217 9.73 17.53 4.59
CA LEU A 217 11.09 17.79 5.09
C LEU A 217 12.18 17.41 4.08
N HIS A 218 11.96 16.37 3.28
CA HIS A 218 12.97 15.79 2.38
C HIS A 218 12.41 15.43 1.00
N PRO A 219 11.82 16.39 0.27
CA PRO A 219 11.19 16.13 -1.02
C PRO A 219 12.16 15.58 -2.07
N GLU A 220 13.46 15.88 -1.96
CA GLU A 220 14.52 15.38 -2.83
C GLU A 220 14.61 13.86 -2.85
N ARG A 221 14.23 13.19 -1.76
CA ARG A 221 14.28 11.72 -1.68
C ARG A 221 13.22 11.03 -2.53
N PHE A 222 12.13 11.74 -2.82
CA PHE A 222 10.95 11.22 -3.49
C PHE A 222 10.97 11.46 -5.01
N TRP A 223 11.95 12.20 -5.52
CA TRP A 223 12.07 12.55 -6.93
C TRP A 223 13.22 11.83 -7.61
N GLU A 224 12.93 11.15 -8.73
CA GLU A 224 13.94 10.46 -9.54
C GLU A 224 15.03 11.36 -10.12
N GLY A 225 14.73 12.66 -10.30
CA GLY A 225 15.69 13.67 -10.76
C GLY A 225 16.66 14.16 -9.69
N ALA A 226 16.51 13.72 -8.43
CA ALA A 226 17.46 13.96 -7.36
C ALA A 226 17.99 12.66 -6.73
N ASN A 227 17.21 11.58 -6.75
CA ASN A 227 17.55 10.28 -6.20
C ASN A 227 17.72 9.21 -7.29
N ALA A 228 18.97 8.85 -7.59
CA ALA A 228 19.33 7.85 -8.60
C ALA A 228 18.75 6.45 -8.32
N ALA A 229 18.43 6.13 -7.06
CA ALA A 229 17.87 4.82 -6.70
C ALA A 229 16.45 4.60 -7.23
N LEU A 230 15.70 5.67 -7.49
CA LEU A 230 14.32 5.58 -8.00
C LEU A 230 14.25 5.35 -9.50
N THR A 231 15.36 5.51 -10.22
CA THR A 231 15.44 5.35 -11.67
C THR A 231 15.21 3.90 -12.10
N CYS A 232 14.70 3.71 -13.31
CA CYS A 232 14.45 2.36 -13.84
C CYS A 232 15.75 1.53 -13.98
N ALA A 233 16.89 2.17 -14.19
CA ALA A 233 18.20 1.49 -14.30
C ALA A 233 18.62 0.83 -12.97
N SER A 234 18.29 1.48 -11.84
CA SER A 234 18.62 1.01 -10.49
C SER A 234 17.53 0.15 -9.85
N CYS A 235 16.42 -0.12 -10.56
CA CYS A 235 15.25 -0.79 -10.00
C CYS A 235 15.45 -2.31 -9.86
N THR A 236 15.61 -2.77 -8.61
CA THR A 236 15.68 -4.19 -8.24
C THR A 236 14.31 -4.87 -8.21
N ASP A 237 13.27 -4.12 -7.88
CA ASP A 237 11.98 -4.70 -7.48
C ASP A 237 11.19 -5.24 -8.67
N LYS A 238 11.30 -4.61 -9.83
CA LYS A 238 10.60 -4.97 -11.09
C LYS A 238 9.10 -5.25 -10.92
N LEU A 239 8.45 -4.56 -9.97
CA LEU A 239 7.01 -4.69 -9.72
C LEU A 239 6.19 -4.26 -10.96
N CYS A 240 6.71 -3.32 -11.75
CA CYS A 240 6.07 -2.74 -12.93
C CYS A 240 6.57 -3.38 -14.25
N THR A 241 6.37 -4.69 -14.44
CA THR A 241 6.95 -5.41 -15.60
C THR A 241 6.51 -4.90 -16.97
N GLN A 242 5.26 -4.42 -17.10
CA GLN A 242 4.73 -3.87 -18.35
C GLN A 242 5.49 -2.62 -18.83
N TYR A 243 6.00 -1.78 -17.92
CA TYR A 243 6.70 -0.53 -18.27
C TYR A 243 8.22 -0.63 -18.13
N CYS A 244 8.75 -1.48 -17.25
CA CYS A 244 10.19 -1.77 -17.23
C CYS A 244 10.69 -2.26 -18.60
N ARG A 245 9.83 -2.93 -19.37
CA ARG A 245 10.16 -3.37 -20.74
C ARG A 245 10.09 -2.23 -21.77
N LYS A 246 9.27 -1.19 -21.56
CA LYS A 246 9.14 -0.03 -22.45
C LYS A 246 10.17 1.07 -22.20
N LEU A 247 10.57 1.27 -20.94
CA LEU A 247 11.45 2.38 -20.51
C LEU A 247 12.91 1.98 -20.35
N ARG A 248 13.21 0.68 -20.28
CA ARG A 248 14.60 0.22 -20.35
C ARG A 248 15.05 0.40 -21.79
N PRO A 249 16.15 1.12 -22.06
CA PRO A 249 16.74 1.08 -23.40
C PRO A 249 16.88 -0.40 -23.76
N LYS A 250 16.43 -0.78 -24.97
CA LYS A 250 16.84 -2.07 -25.52
C LYS A 250 18.35 -2.07 -25.33
N LYS A 251 18.88 -3.05 -24.59
CA LYS A 251 20.29 -3.35 -24.72
C LYS A 251 20.43 -3.60 -26.22
N ASP A 252 21.07 -2.68 -26.92
CA ASP A 252 21.45 -2.92 -28.29
C ASP A 252 22.10 -4.28 -28.29
N ALA A 253 21.63 -5.13 -29.20
CA ALA A 253 22.31 -6.33 -29.59
C ALA A 253 23.68 -5.88 -30.10
N THR A 254 24.60 -5.74 -29.17
CA THR A 254 26.01 -5.46 -29.42
C THR A 254 26.63 -6.85 -29.46
N HIS A 255 26.77 -7.31 -30.71
CA HIS A 255 27.70 -8.30 -31.26
C HIS A 255 28.06 -9.51 -30.39
#